data_AF-A0AAE2ZVJ4-F1
#
_entry.id   AF-A0AAE2ZVJ4-F1
#
_cell.length_a   1.000
_cell.length_b   1.000
_cell.length_c   1.000
_cell.angle_alpha   90.00
_cell.angle_beta   90.00
_cell.angle_gamma   90.00
#
_symmetry.space_group_name_H-M   'P 1'
#
loop_
_entity.id
_entity.type
_entity.pdbx_description
1 polymer ?
#
loop_
_entity_poly.entity_id
_entity_poly.type
_entity_poly.pdbx_seq_one_letter_code
_entity_poly.pdbx_strand_id
1 'polypeptide(L)' 'MKNGKKPTLAQKKFLQGKGLVPENWLIVKDTPVELVVVSRAALLKRTGKTRTFRKERL' A
#
# COMPACT_ATOMS: atom_id res chain seq x y z
N MET A 1 9.69 -9.14 -5.28
CA MET A 1 8.75 -8.94 -4.14
C MET A 1 7.53 -9.81 -4.38
N LYS A 2 7.45 -11.00 -3.75
CA LYS A 2 6.44 -12.00 -4.14
C LYS A 2 5.06 -11.78 -3.51
N ASN A 3 4.91 -11.26 -2.28
CA ASN A 3 3.63 -11.38 -1.56
C ASN A 3 3.19 -10.10 -0.82
N GLY A 4 2.71 -9.09 -1.53
CA GLY A 4 1.95 -8.02 -0.88
C GLY A 4 0.65 -8.58 -0.29
N LYS A 5 0.29 -8.17 0.93
CA LYS A 5 -0.93 -8.61 1.63
C LYS A 5 -2.13 -7.77 1.22
N LYS A 6 -3.32 -8.36 1.23
CA LYS A 6 -4.57 -7.60 1.06
C LYS A 6 -4.72 -6.61 2.22
N PRO A 7 -5.10 -5.35 1.97
CA PRO A 7 -5.29 -4.37 3.05
C PRO A 7 -6.39 -4.77 4.03
N THR A 8 -6.15 -4.57 5.32
CA THR A 8 -7.15 -4.63 6.40
C THR A 8 -8.14 -3.46 6.32
N LEU A 9 -9.24 -3.48 7.07
CA LEU A 9 -10.23 -2.40 7.06
C LEU A 9 -9.61 -1.03 7.39
N ALA A 10 -8.75 -0.95 8.41
CA ALA A 10 -8.07 0.29 8.79
C ALA A 10 -7.15 0.79 7.66
N GLN A 11 -6.40 -0.12 7.02
CA GLN A 11 -5.55 0.22 5.88
C GLN A 11 -6.37 0.65 4.67
N LYS A 12 -7.54 0.05 4.42
CA LYS A 12 -8.46 0.49 3.35
C LYS A 12 -8.92 1.92 3.57
N LYS A 13 -9.38 2.26 4.78
CA LYS A 13 -9.77 3.62 5.15
C LYS A 13 -8.60 4.60 4.98
N PHE A 14 -7.41 4.20 5.42
CA PHE A 14 -6.20 4.99 5.23
C PHE A 14 -5.89 5.26 3.75
N LEU A 15 -5.92 4.23 2.90
CA LEU A 15 -5.68 4.35 1.47
C LEU A 15 -6.73 5.24 0.79
N GLN A 16 -8.01 5.08 1.14
CA GLN A 16 -9.09 5.95 0.65
C GLN A 16 -8.86 7.41 1.05
N GLY A 17 -8.43 7.68 2.29
CA GLY A 17 -8.07 9.02 2.75
C GLY A 17 -6.87 9.63 2.02
N LYS A 18 -6.08 8.82 1.30
CA LYS A 18 -5.01 9.26 0.39
C LYS A 18 -5.42 9.27 -1.08
N GLY A 19 -6.71 9.14 -1.38
CA GLY A 19 -7.25 9.13 -2.74
C GLY A 19 -6.95 7.84 -3.52
N LEU A 20 -6.62 6.75 -2.84
CA LEU A 20 -6.34 5.45 -3.46
C LEU A 20 -7.55 4.52 -3.39
N VAL A 21 -7.75 3.75 -4.46
CA VAL A 21 -8.74 2.65 -4.52
C VAL A 21 -8.11 1.38 -3.91
N PRO A 22 -8.49 0.96 -2.68
CA PRO A 22 -7.73 -0.05 -1.92
C PRO A 22 -7.56 -1.40 -2.63
N GLU A 23 -8.52 -1.78 -3.47
CA GLU A 23 -8.52 -3.04 -4.23
C GLU A 23 -7.33 -3.13 -5.19
N ASN A 24 -6.83 -1.98 -5.66
CA ASN A 24 -5.70 -1.88 -6.57
C ASN A 24 -4.33 -1.94 -5.87
N TRP A 25 -4.30 -1.94 -4.53
CA TRP A 25 -3.06 -1.87 -3.75
C TRP A 25 -2.90 -3.07 -2.83
N LEU A 26 -1.64 -3.45 -2.62
CA LEU A 26 -1.24 -4.46 -1.65
C LEU A 26 -0.27 -3.86 -0.65
N ILE A 27 -0.35 -4.31 0.59
CA ILE A 27 0.53 -3.87 1.67
C ILE A 27 1.82 -4.69 1.63
N VAL A 28 2.94 -4.00 1.49
CA VAL A 28 4.28 -4.59 1.50
C VAL A 28 4.87 -4.56 2.90
N LYS A 29 4.75 -3.42 3.58
CA LYS A 29 5.27 -3.19 4.92
C LYS A 29 4.28 -2.30 5.67
N ASP A 30 3.97 -2.67 6.90
CA ASP A 30 3.15 -1.85 7.78
C ASP A 30 3.81 -1.78 9.16
N THR A 31 4.29 -0.60 9.51
CA THR A 31 4.94 -0.31 10.80
C THR A 31 4.27 0.91 11.44
N PRO A 32 4.58 1.24 12.70
CA PRO A 32 4.10 2.48 13.32
C PRO A 32 4.54 3.74 12.56
N VAL A 33 5.68 3.70 11.86
CA VAL A 33 6.31 4.85 11.21
C VAL A 33 5.90 4.99 9.75
N GLU A 34 5.76 3.88 9.03
CA GLU A 34 5.47 3.89 7.60
C GLU A 34 4.53 2.77 7.14
N LEU A 35 3.78 3.06 6.08
CA LEU A 35 3.03 2.11 5.28
C LEU A 35 3.62 2.09 3.86
N VAL A 36 4.16 0.94 3.45
CA VAL A 36 4.65 0.72 2.09
C VAL A 36 3.64 -0.13 1.34
N VAL A 37 3.26 0.33 0.15
CA VAL A 37 2.30 -0.35 -0.72
C VAL A 37 2.85 -0.53 -2.12
N VAL A 38 2.34 -1.54 -2.82
CA VAL A 38 2.60 -1.77 -4.25
C VAL A 38 1.27 -1.85 -4.97
N SER A 39 1.18 -1.27 -6.17
CA SER A 39 -0.01 -1.43 -7.00
C SER A 39 0.00 -2.79 -7.70
N ARG A 40 -1.17 -3.40 -7.85
CA ARG A 40 -1.34 -4.63 -8.64
C ARG A 40 -0.83 -4.45 -10.07
N ALA A 41 -1.07 -3.28 -10.67
CA ALA A 41 -0.56 -2.94 -11.99
C ALA A 41 0.98 -2.93 -12.06
N ALA A 42 1.67 -2.41 -11.04
CA ALA A 42 3.13 -2.42 -11.00
C ALA A 42 3.71 -3.85 -10.90
N LEU A 43 3.00 -4.75 -10.21
CA LEU A 43 3.35 -6.18 -10.15
C LEU A 43 3.13 -6.87 -11.50
N LEU A 44 1.99 -6.63 -12.16
CA LEU A 44 1.71 -7.17 -13.50
C LEU A 44 2.77 -6.73 -14.51
N LYS A 45 3.19 -5.46 -14.46
CA LYS A 45 4.26 -4.91 -15.29
C LYS A 45 5.67 -5.31 -14.84
N ARG A 46 5.81 -6.12 -13.78
CA ARG A 46 7.09 -6.56 -13.18
C ARG A 46 8.06 -5.43 -12.81
N THR A 47 7.57 -4.21 -12.65
CA THR A 47 8.39 -3.05 -12.28
C THR A 47 8.68 -3.00 -10.79
N GLY A 48 7.81 -3.57 -9.96
CA GLY A 48 7.97 -3.61 -8.51
C GLY A 48 7.91 -2.25 -7.81
N LYS A 49 7.52 -1.17 -8.51
CA LYS A 49 7.46 0.19 -7.94
C LYS A 49 6.50 0.26 -6.75
N THR A 50 7.03 0.64 -5.59
CA THR A 50 6.27 0.87 -4.35
C THR A 50 5.98 2.35 -4.11
N ARG A 51 4.96 2.62 -3.28
CA ARG A 51 4.73 3.93 -2.65
C ARG A 51 4.85 3.79 -1.14
N THR A 52 5.45 4.78 -0.51
CA THR A 52 5.64 4.84 0.95
C THR A 52 4.88 6.03 1.51
N PHE A 53 4.10 5.79 2.56
CA PHE A 53 3.42 6.81 3.35
C PHE A 53 4.03 6.85 4.75
N ARG A 54 4.59 7.99 5.15
CA ARG A 54 5.01 8.21 6.55
C ARG A 54 3.78 8.53 7.40
N LYS A 55 3.61 7.78 8.50
CA LYS A 55 2.51 7.93 9.45
C LYS A 55 2.78 8.99 10.52
N GLU A 56 4.04 9.37 10.69
CA GLU A 56 4.53 10.38 11.64
C GLU A 56 3.92 11.78 11.43
N ARG A 57 3.25 12.02 10.30
CA ARG A 57 2.67 13.31 9.91
C ARG A 57 1.16 13.24 9.62
N LEU A 58 0.46 12.27 10.22
CA LEU A 58 -0.99 12.12 10.13
C LEU A 58 -1.68 12.64 11.39
#